data_AF-A0A562QWG8-F1
#
_entry.id   AF-A0A562QWG8-F1
#
_cell.length_a   1.000
_cell.length_b   1.000
_cell.length_c   1.000
_cell.angle_alpha   90.00
_cell.angle_beta   90.00
_cell.angle_gamma   90.00
#
_symmetry.space_group_name_H-M   'P 1'
#
loop_
_entity.id
_entity.type
_entity.pdbx_description
1 polymer ?
#
loop_
_entity_poly.entity_id
_entity_poly.type
_entity_poly.pdbx_seq_one_letter_code
_entity_poly.pdbx_strand_id
1 'polypeptide(L)'
;MTYLAAIPDTTDTLDTLDTLDTIDTFTQALDLHDATTKALKDASKFSYILWTDDKELADLVDSLLTTELFPRNRNWKAYRGTATVLLLNIMGGGYVRFHRSSRFYANLIKRYNPAGVSFKAVALVDAMIEHGYLEQAIGFQDRSTGLRRATRIKATPALLNRIPKHLKDLPKERIPIHPKKELIVLKDKEGRPKAYLEHRLPQVKRMRRELISYNTILKQHGLPPVHRVFNQGSWDLGGRFYGGWWQTCPKAERKTITIGDRTDPNGGEATVELDYSCLYPTLLYAEKGLELSKDAYDILGFPRNEAKKAFVVAVGAKTPKGGKQALRCADL
;
A
#
# COMPACT_ATOMS: atom_id res chain seq x y z
N MET A 1 -27.99 65.88 -53.66
CA MET A 1 -28.95 64.78 -53.89
C MET A 1 -28.11 63.51 -53.90
N THR A 2 -28.17 62.56 -52.97
CA THR A 2 -29.33 61.93 -52.35
C THR A 2 -28.91 61.19 -51.05
N TYR A 3 -29.89 60.97 -50.18
CA TYR A 3 -30.00 60.37 -48.84
C TYR A 3 -29.24 59.06 -48.46
N LEU A 4 -28.83 59.02 -47.17
CA LEU A 4 -28.88 57.99 -46.09
C LEU A 4 -28.46 56.51 -46.36
N ALA A 5 -27.66 55.86 -45.50
CA ALA A 5 -28.10 55.34 -44.20
C ALA A 5 -27.00 55.28 -43.10
N ALA A 6 -27.46 55.39 -41.86
CA ALA A 6 -26.70 55.52 -40.62
C ALA A 6 -26.04 54.22 -40.12
N ILE A 7 -24.87 54.37 -39.49
CA ILE A 7 -24.20 53.34 -38.69
C ILE A 7 -24.78 53.43 -37.27
N PRO A 8 -25.31 52.35 -36.67
CA PRO A 8 -25.73 52.39 -35.27
C PRO A 8 -24.51 52.46 -34.37
N ASP A 9 -24.54 53.43 -33.47
CA ASP A 9 -23.72 53.51 -32.27
C ASP A 9 -24.16 52.38 -31.33
N THR A 10 -23.28 51.42 -31.07
CA THR A 10 -23.49 50.39 -30.05
C THR A 10 -22.42 50.52 -28.98
N THR A 11 -22.45 51.62 -28.23
CA THR A 11 -22.09 51.63 -26.82
C THR A 11 -23.26 51.10 -26.00
N ASP A 12 -23.48 49.79 -26.00
CA ASP A 12 -24.14 49.08 -24.90
C ASP A 12 -24.05 47.56 -25.14
N THR A 13 -24.06 46.79 -24.05
CA THR A 13 -23.77 45.35 -23.92
C THR A 13 -22.29 44.96 -23.79
N LEU A 14 -21.57 45.61 -22.87
CA LEU A 14 -20.73 44.84 -21.92
C LEU A 14 -21.60 44.60 -20.69
N ASP A 15 -22.59 43.72 -20.83
CA ASP A 15 -23.38 43.27 -19.69
C ASP A 15 -22.44 42.55 -18.72
N THR A 16 -22.54 43.00 -17.48
CA THR A 16 -21.83 42.51 -16.31
C THR A 16 -22.02 41.00 -16.14
N LEU A 17 -21.09 40.22 -16.67
CA LEU A 17 -20.75 38.94 -16.04
C LEU A 17 -20.14 39.29 -14.69
N ASP A 18 -20.89 38.96 -13.64
CA ASP A 18 -20.59 39.31 -12.26
C ASP A 18 -19.13 38.93 -11.92
N THR A 19 -18.28 39.94 -11.73
CA THR A 19 -16.84 39.75 -11.49
C THR A 19 -16.57 38.95 -10.22
N LEU A 20 -17.54 38.90 -9.30
CA LEU A 20 -17.50 38.09 -8.09
C LEU A 20 -17.77 36.61 -8.39
N ASP A 21 -18.73 36.28 -9.25
CA ASP A 21 -19.01 34.90 -9.69
C ASP A 21 -17.83 34.29 -10.47
N THR A 22 -17.10 35.11 -11.23
CA THR A 22 -15.91 34.68 -11.98
C THR A 22 -14.69 34.44 -11.07
N ILE A 23 -14.53 35.23 -10.00
CA ILE A 23 -13.48 35.01 -8.99
C ILE A 23 -13.80 33.78 -8.13
N ASP A 24 -15.06 33.58 -7.76
CA ASP A 24 -15.50 32.41 -6.99
C ASP A 24 -15.33 31.11 -7.79
N THR A 25 -15.74 31.10 -9.07
CA THR A 25 -15.50 29.94 -9.95
C THR A 25 -14.02 29.66 -10.19
N PHE A 26 -13.16 30.68 -10.30
CA PHE A 26 -11.72 30.49 -10.42
C PHE A 26 -11.10 29.91 -9.13
N THR A 27 -11.55 30.40 -7.97
CA THR A 27 -11.10 29.91 -6.66
C THR A 27 -11.51 28.46 -6.46
N GLN A 28 -12.77 28.11 -6.77
CA GLN A 28 -13.25 26.73 -6.72
C GLN A 28 -12.50 25.82 -7.70
N ALA A 29 -12.16 26.30 -8.89
CA ALA A 29 -11.36 25.54 -9.86
C ALA A 29 -9.92 25.31 -9.37
N LEU A 30 -9.31 26.31 -8.71
CA LEU A 30 -7.98 26.20 -8.12
C LEU A 30 -7.95 25.24 -6.93
N ASP A 31 -8.94 25.33 -6.04
CA ASP A 31 -9.09 24.41 -4.91
C ASP A 31 -9.30 22.97 -5.38
N LEU A 32 -10.12 22.77 -6.41
CA LEU A 32 -10.33 21.46 -7.03
C LEU A 32 -9.04 20.93 -7.69
N HIS A 33 -8.26 21.81 -8.33
CA HIS A 33 -6.97 21.46 -8.91
C HIS A 33 -5.97 21.02 -7.84
N ASP A 34 -5.87 21.74 -6.74
CA ASP A 34 -4.97 21.43 -5.63
C ASP A 34 -5.38 20.15 -4.91
N ALA A 35 -6.67 19.97 -4.65
CA ALA A 35 -7.23 18.75 -4.10
C ALA A 35 -6.94 17.54 -5.00
N THR A 36 -7.15 17.67 -6.31
CA THR A 36 -6.85 16.63 -7.29
C THR A 36 -5.36 16.31 -7.35
N THR A 37 -4.52 17.35 -7.36
CA THR A 37 -3.05 17.20 -7.36
C THR A 37 -2.56 16.48 -6.11
N LYS A 38 -3.12 16.80 -4.95
CA LYS A 38 -2.86 16.11 -3.68
C LYS A 38 -3.30 14.65 -3.75
N ALA A 39 -4.54 14.38 -4.18
CA ALA A 39 -5.07 13.03 -4.32
C ALA A 39 -4.23 12.15 -5.29
N LEU A 40 -3.69 12.73 -6.37
CA LEU A 40 -2.79 12.03 -7.30
C LEU A 40 -1.40 11.73 -6.71
N LYS A 41 -0.90 12.58 -5.81
CA LYS A 41 0.33 12.33 -5.05
C LYS A 41 0.13 11.18 -4.05
N ASP A 42 -0.98 11.23 -3.33
CA ASP A 42 -1.32 10.27 -2.27
C ASP A 42 -1.92 8.95 -2.80
N ALA A 43 -2.15 8.87 -4.12
CA ALA A 43 -2.68 7.71 -4.81
C ALA A 43 -1.98 6.41 -4.37
N SER A 44 -2.78 5.45 -3.91
CA SER A 44 -2.25 4.22 -3.32
C SER A 44 -1.63 3.31 -4.38
N LYS A 45 -0.68 2.47 -3.97
CA LYS A 45 -0.12 1.44 -4.87
C LYS A 45 -1.18 0.36 -5.13
N PHE A 46 -1.25 -0.11 -6.37
CA PHE A 46 -2.05 -1.28 -6.70
C PHE A 46 -1.56 -2.52 -5.93
N SER A 47 -2.47 -3.15 -5.21
CA SER A 47 -2.20 -4.33 -4.39
C SER A 47 -2.67 -5.59 -5.12
N TYR A 48 -1.73 -6.50 -5.42
CA TYR A 48 -1.99 -7.80 -6.06
C TYR A 48 -2.45 -8.89 -5.09
N ILE A 49 -2.49 -8.56 -3.79
CA ILE A 49 -2.75 -9.51 -2.71
C ILE A 49 -4.14 -9.36 -2.10
N LEU A 50 -4.99 -8.45 -2.61
CA LEU A 50 -6.36 -8.34 -2.15
C LEU A 50 -7.18 -9.52 -2.66
N TRP A 51 -8.16 -9.93 -1.87
CA TRP A 51 -9.01 -11.08 -2.14
C TRP A 51 -10.38 -10.91 -1.51
N THR A 52 -11.34 -11.65 -2.02
CA THR A 52 -12.69 -11.77 -1.48
C THR A 52 -13.31 -13.09 -1.92
N ASP A 53 -14.16 -13.64 -1.07
CA ASP A 53 -15.12 -14.72 -1.35
C ASP A 53 -16.56 -14.19 -1.46
N ASP A 54 -16.72 -12.87 -1.46
CA ASP A 54 -18.03 -12.21 -1.59
C ASP A 54 -18.72 -12.55 -2.92
N LYS A 55 -19.91 -13.11 -2.81
CA LYS A 55 -20.69 -13.58 -3.94
C LYS A 55 -21.24 -12.43 -4.79
N GLU A 56 -21.71 -11.35 -4.18
CA GLU A 56 -22.29 -10.22 -4.92
C GLU A 56 -21.24 -9.52 -5.79
N LEU A 57 -20.02 -9.34 -5.27
CA LEU A 57 -18.92 -8.82 -6.06
C LEU A 57 -18.49 -9.79 -7.17
N ALA A 58 -18.52 -11.10 -6.90
CA ALA A 58 -18.23 -12.10 -7.93
C ALA A 58 -19.25 -12.06 -9.07
N ASP A 59 -20.54 -11.96 -8.74
CA ASP A 59 -21.65 -11.86 -9.70
C ASP A 59 -21.57 -10.55 -10.49
N LEU A 60 -21.23 -9.42 -9.83
CA LEU A 60 -20.98 -8.14 -10.50
C LEU A 60 -19.82 -8.23 -11.50
N VAL A 61 -18.70 -8.84 -11.10
CA VAL A 61 -17.54 -9.04 -12.00
C VAL A 61 -17.93 -9.88 -13.21
N ASP A 62 -18.66 -10.97 -12.99
CA ASP A 62 -19.06 -11.88 -14.06
C ASP A 62 -20.05 -11.18 -15.01
N SER A 63 -21.01 -10.41 -14.49
CA SER A 63 -21.90 -9.56 -15.29
C SER A 63 -21.10 -8.54 -16.10
N LEU A 64 -20.28 -7.69 -15.46
CA LEU A 64 -19.46 -6.68 -16.15
C LEU A 64 -18.67 -7.28 -17.32
N LEU A 65 -18.01 -8.42 -17.10
CA LEU A 65 -17.18 -9.04 -18.13
C LEU A 65 -17.99 -9.66 -19.28
N THR A 66 -19.18 -10.22 -18.99
CA THR A 66 -19.96 -10.99 -19.96
C THR A 66 -21.07 -10.22 -20.64
N THR A 67 -21.55 -9.11 -20.08
CA THR A 67 -22.65 -8.33 -20.66
C THR A 67 -22.20 -6.99 -21.23
N GLU A 68 -21.12 -6.40 -20.69
CA GLU A 68 -20.75 -5.02 -21.00
C GLU A 68 -19.35 -4.92 -21.60
N LEU A 69 -18.31 -5.28 -20.84
CA LEU A 69 -16.93 -5.03 -21.23
C LEU A 69 -16.46 -5.96 -22.36
N PHE A 70 -16.87 -7.23 -22.33
CA PHE A 70 -16.43 -8.24 -23.31
C PHE A 70 -17.53 -9.24 -23.72
N PRO A 71 -18.72 -8.80 -24.18
CA PRO A 71 -19.90 -9.65 -24.34
C PRO A 71 -19.76 -10.81 -25.33
N ARG A 72 -18.79 -10.75 -26.24
CA ARG A 72 -18.52 -11.81 -27.24
C ARG A 72 -17.23 -12.58 -26.96
N ASN A 73 -16.53 -12.29 -25.86
CA ASN A 73 -15.24 -12.88 -25.57
C ASN A 73 -15.38 -14.22 -24.83
N ARG A 74 -15.15 -15.32 -25.54
CA ARG A 74 -15.16 -16.68 -24.94
C ARG A 74 -14.10 -16.88 -23.85
N ASN A 75 -13.09 -16.02 -23.77
CA ASN A 75 -12.00 -16.07 -22.79
C ASN A 75 -12.16 -15.03 -21.65
N TRP A 76 -13.38 -14.55 -21.38
CA TRP A 76 -13.66 -13.58 -20.32
C TRP A 76 -13.15 -14.05 -18.94
N LYS A 77 -13.18 -15.36 -18.65
CA LYS A 77 -12.70 -15.96 -17.39
C LYS A 77 -11.24 -15.61 -17.08
N ALA A 78 -10.42 -15.38 -18.10
CA ALA A 78 -9.02 -14.96 -17.90
C ALA A 78 -8.88 -13.53 -17.35
N TYR A 79 -9.93 -12.71 -17.42
CA TYR A 79 -9.98 -11.36 -16.84
C TYR A 79 -10.53 -11.36 -15.42
N ARG A 80 -11.31 -12.38 -15.04
CA ARG A 80 -12.06 -12.45 -13.77
C ARG A 80 -11.19 -12.10 -12.56
N GLY A 81 -10.07 -12.79 -12.36
CA GLY A 81 -9.18 -12.50 -11.23
C GLY A 81 -8.58 -11.10 -11.23
N THR A 82 -8.29 -10.55 -12.43
CA THR A 82 -7.79 -9.18 -12.58
C THR A 82 -8.89 -8.14 -12.31
N ALA A 83 -10.13 -8.41 -12.72
CA ALA A 83 -11.28 -7.56 -12.45
C ALA A 83 -11.64 -7.54 -10.97
N THR A 84 -11.69 -8.69 -10.31
CA THR A 84 -11.93 -8.78 -8.86
C THR A 84 -10.90 -7.95 -8.09
N VAL A 85 -9.60 -8.18 -8.32
CA VAL A 85 -8.57 -7.44 -7.59
C VAL A 85 -8.54 -5.94 -7.96
N LEU A 86 -8.88 -5.58 -9.20
CA LEU A 86 -9.04 -4.18 -9.62
C LEU A 86 -10.16 -3.50 -8.82
N LEU A 87 -11.36 -4.09 -8.78
CA LEU A 87 -12.49 -3.54 -8.02
C LEU A 87 -12.15 -3.38 -6.53
N LEU A 88 -11.49 -4.39 -5.93
CA LEU A 88 -11.03 -4.30 -4.54
C LEU A 88 -10.03 -3.16 -4.27
N ASN A 89 -9.25 -2.77 -5.28
CA ASN A 89 -8.31 -1.66 -5.13
C ASN A 89 -9.02 -0.28 -5.19
N ILE A 90 -10.09 -0.16 -5.96
CA ILE A 90 -10.74 1.13 -6.30
C ILE A 90 -12.08 1.37 -5.60
N MET A 91 -12.65 0.37 -4.95
CA MET A 91 -13.96 0.44 -4.25
C MET A 91 -14.04 1.54 -3.18
N GLY A 92 -12.90 1.95 -2.60
CA GLY A 92 -12.83 3.08 -1.67
C GLY A 92 -12.85 4.46 -2.33
N GLY A 93 -13.04 4.56 -3.66
CA GLY A 93 -13.20 5.82 -4.40
C GLY A 93 -11.94 6.66 -4.60
N GLY A 94 -10.81 6.31 -3.98
CA GLY A 94 -9.54 7.02 -4.15
C GLY A 94 -8.77 6.62 -5.43
N TYR A 95 -7.81 7.45 -5.82
CA TYR A 95 -6.89 7.12 -6.92
C TYR A 95 -5.97 5.93 -6.55
N VAL A 96 -5.79 5.05 -7.53
CA VAL A 96 -4.84 3.93 -7.46
C VAL A 96 -3.85 4.04 -8.61
N ARG A 97 -2.56 3.83 -8.32
CA ARG A 97 -1.50 3.80 -9.35
C ARG A 97 -1.68 2.57 -10.23
N PHE A 98 -1.70 2.78 -11.53
CA PHE A 98 -1.85 1.73 -12.52
C PHE A 98 -0.72 1.77 -13.55
N HIS A 99 -0.14 0.60 -13.86
CA HIS A 99 0.90 0.49 -14.86
C HIS A 99 0.28 0.11 -16.21
N ARG A 100 0.62 0.84 -17.28
CA ARG A 100 0.13 0.58 -18.65
C ARG A 100 1.12 -0.14 -19.56
N SER A 101 2.35 -0.37 -19.10
CA SER A 101 3.44 -0.94 -19.93
C SER A 101 3.42 -2.47 -19.93
N SER A 102 3.44 -3.10 -21.10
CA SER A 102 3.62 -4.56 -21.23
C SER A 102 4.90 -5.06 -20.54
N ARG A 103 5.99 -4.31 -20.63
CA ARG A 103 7.26 -4.59 -19.96
C ARG A 103 7.11 -4.66 -18.44
N PHE A 104 6.25 -3.84 -17.84
CA PHE A 104 6.00 -3.92 -16.40
C PHE A 104 5.41 -5.29 -16.03
N TYR A 105 4.35 -5.71 -16.73
CA TYR A 105 3.68 -6.98 -16.44
C TYR A 105 4.55 -8.20 -16.77
N ALA A 106 5.38 -8.13 -17.82
CA ALA A 106 6.35 -9.19 -18.13
C ALA A 106 7.39 -9.39 -17.01
N ASN A 107 7.69 -8.34 -16.24
CA ASN A 107 8.63 -8.39 -15.12
C ASN A 107 7.94 -8.66 -13.77
N LEU A 108 6.62 -8.89 -13.73
CA LEU A 108 5.94 -9.26 -12.49
C LEU A 108 6.37 -10.66 -12.04
N ILE A 109 6.84 -10.74 -10.80
CA ILE A 109 7.23 -12.01 -10.20
C ILE A 109 5.98 -12.75 -9.75
N LYS A 110 5.68 -13.88 -10.43
CA LYS A 110 4.50 -14.73 -10.18
C LYS A 110 4.28 -15.05 -8.70
N ARG A 111 5.36 -15.33 -7.94
CA ARG A 111 5.31 -15.61 -6.50
C ARG A 111 4.61 -14.51 -5.68
N TYR A 112 4.79 -13.25 -6.06
CA TYR A 112 4.24 -12.09 -5.37
C TYR A 112 2.99 -11.50 -6.06
N ASN A 113 2.46 -12.20 -7.07
CA ASN A 113 1.26 -11.83 -7.82
C ASN A 113 0.21 -12.95 -7.72
N PRO A 114 -0.37 -13.18 -6.52
CA PRO A 114 -1.25 -14.32 -6.31
C PRO A 114 -2.58 -14.19 -7.07
N ALA A 115 -3.04 -12.97 -7.35
CA ALA A 115 -4.21 -12.69 -8.19
C ALA A 115 -3.97 -12.95 -9.70
N GLY A 116 -2.73 -13.24 -10.11
CA GLY A 116 -2.42 -13.58 -11.50
C GLY A 116 -2.60 -12.42 -12.48
N VAL A 117 -2.45 -11.17 -12.01
CA VAL A 117 -2.61 -9.97 -12.86
C VAL A 117 -1.58 -9.99 -13.97
N SER A 118 -2.02 -9.80 -15.21
CA SER A 118 -1.18 -9.79 -16.40
C SER A 118 -1.43 -8.52 -17.21
N PHE A 119 -0.79 -8.40 -18.38
CA PHE A 119 -0.99 -7.25 -19.26
C PHE A 119 -2.45 -7.09 -19.74
N LYS A 120 -3.27 -8.15 -19.64
CA LYS A 120 -4.73 -8.09 -19.84
C LYS A 120 -5.44 -7.05 -18.96
N ALA A 121 -4.83 -6.66 -17.84
CA ALA A 121 -5.33 -5.57 -16.99
C ALA A 121 -5.50 -4.26 -17.76
N VAL A 122 -4.65 -3.98 -18.75
CA VAL A 122 -4.72 -2.76 -19.55
C VAL A 122 -5.97 -2.76 -20.42
N ALA A 123 -6.23 -3.85 -21.15
CA ALA A 123 -7.45 -4.00 -21.95
C ALA A 123 -8.72 -3.93 -21.09
N LEU A 124 -8.70 -4.49 -19.88
CA LEU A 124 -9.80 -4.37 -18.94
C LEU A 124 -10.05 -2.92 -18.51
N VAL A 125 -9.00 -2.21 -18.10
CA VAL A 125 -9.10 -0.81 -17.67
C VAL A 125 -9.58 0.08 -18.82
N ASP A 126 -9.10 -0.15 -20.05
CA ASP A 126 -9.51 0.63 -21.22
C ASP A 126 -10.99 0.44 -21.54
N ALA A 127 -11.48 -0.80 -21.53
CA ALA A 127 -12.91 -1.06 -21.68
C ALA A 127 -13.73 -0.39 -20.56
N MET A 128 -13.27 -0.44 -19.31
CA MET A 128 -13.97 0.23 -18.21
C MET A 128 -13.97 1.76 -18.34
N ILE A 129 -12.93 2.37 -18.91
CA ILE A 129 -12.90 3.81 -19.20
C ILE A 129 -13.90 4.14 -20.32
N GLU A 130 -13.93 3.35 -21.39
CA GLU A 130 -14.85 3.53 -22.52
C GLU A 130 -16.33 3.45 -22.09
N HIS A 131 -16.63 2.57 -21.13
CA HIS A 131 -17.96 2.46 -20.51
C HIS A 131 -18.24 3.50 -19.41
N GLY A 132 -17.33 4.43 -19.13
CA GLY A 132 -17.50 5.46 -18.11
C GLY A 132 -17.43 4.96 -16.66
N TYR A 133 -16.90 3.77 -16.42
CA TYR A 133 -16.71 3.19 -15.08
C TYR A 133 -15.43 3.64 -14.39
N LEU A 134 -14.43 4.07 -15.16
CA LEU A 134 -13.17 4.58 -14.65
C LEU A 134 -12.82 5.93 -15.26
N GLU A 135 -12.24 6.80 -14.44
CA GLU A 135 -11.47 7.95 -14.91
C GLU A 135 -9.97 7.66 -14.79
N GLN A 136 -9.15 8.29 -15.65
CA GLN A 136 -7.70 8.16 -15.59
C GLN A 136 -6.99 9.50 -15.65
N ALA A 137 -5.92 9.62 -14.86
CA ALA A 137 -4.90 10.66 -15.01
C ALA A 137 -3.65 10.01 -15.61
N ILE A 138 -3.31 10.37 -16.85
CA ILE A 138 -2.22 9.75 -17.60
C ILE A 138 -0.88 10.09 -16.94
N GLY A 139 -0.06 9.06 -16.72
CA GLY A 139 1.29 9.22 -16.20
C GLY A 139 2.22 9.84 -17.22
N PHE A 140 3.24 10.57 -16.75
CA PHE A 140 4.24 11.21 -17.59
C PHE A 140 5.64 11.06 -16.99
N GLN A 141 6.64 11.27 -17.84
CA GLN A 141 8.02 11.43 -17.44
C GLN A 141 8.50 12.78 -17.97
N ASP A 142 8.73 13.71 -17.05
CA ASP A 142 9.38 14.97 -17.36
C ASP A 142 10.90 14.77 -17.30
N ARG A 143 11.57 14.98 -18.43
CA ARG A 143 13.02 14.80 -18.55
C ARG A 143 13.81 15.98 -17.97
N SER A 144 13.20 17.16 -17.89
CA SER A 144 13.85 18.38 -17.38
C SER A 144 13.94 18.37 -15.86
N THR A 145 12.85 18.00 -15.18
CA THR A 145 12.80 17.90 -13.71
C THR A 145 13.16 16.51 -13.18
N GLY A 146 13.24 15.52 -14.06
CA GLY A 146 13.39 14.11 -13.69
C GLY A 146 12.14 13.50 -13.05
N LEU A 147 11.03 14.25 -12.95
CA LEU A 147 9.80 13.80 -12.33
C LEU A 147 9.15 12.68 -13.15
N ARG A 148 8.87 11.55 -12.49
CA ARG A 148 8.18 10.41 -13.09
C ARG A 148 6.89 10.14 -12.32
N ARG A 149 5.79 10.06 -13.05
CA ARG A 149 4.45 9.83 -12.51
C ARG A 149 3.80 8.67 -13.25
N ALA A 150 3.39 7.63 -12.52
CA ALA A 150 2.61 6.53 -13.10
C ALA A 150 1.18 6.99 -13.43
N THR A 151 0.46 6.27 -14.28
CA THR A 151 -0.97 6.52 -14.49
C THR A 151 -1.72 6.29 -13.17
N ARG A 152 -2.76 7.08 -12.91
CA ARG A 152 -3.71 6.83 -11.82
C ARG A 152 -5.08 6.58 -12.41
N ILE A 153 -5.81 5.66 -11.81
CA ILE A 153 -7.20 5.37 -12.14
C ILE A 153 -8.05 5.52 -10.90
N LYS A 154 -9.32 5.85 -11.09
CA LYS A 154 -10.31 5.97 -10.02
C LYS A 154 -11.68 5.52 -10.54
N ALA A 155 -12.48 4.93 -9.66
CA ALA A 155 -13.84 4.55 -9.97
C ALA A 155 -14.73 5.79 -10.08
N THR A 156 -15.57 5.84 -11.12
CA THR A 156 -16.60 6.87 -11.25
C THR A 156 -17.80 6.53 -10.35
N PRO A 157 -18.70 7.50 -10.08
CA PRO A 157 -19.96 7.20 -9.39
C PRO A 157 -20.78 6.08 -10.06
N ALA A 158 -20.73 5.97 -11.40
CA ALA A 158 -21.42 4.93 -12.14
C ALA A 158 -20.95 3.51 -11.75
N LEU A 159 -19.65 3.34 -11.50
CA LEU A 159 -19.13 2.07 -10.99
C LEU A 159 -19.38 1.90 -9.50
N LEU A 160 -19.12 2.94 -8.70
CA LEU A 160 -19.23 2.88 -7.24
C LEU A 160 -20.66 2.58 -6.77
N ASN A 161 -21.68 2.99 -7.52
CA ASN A 161 -23.08 2.71 -7.21
C ASN A 161 -23.48 1.25 -7.49
N ARG A 162 -22.67 0.50 -8.25
CA ARG A 162 -22.88 -0.93 -8.51
C ARG A 162 -22.16 -1.84 -7.52
N ILE A 163 -21.17 -1.31 -6.79
CA ILE A 163 -20.43 -2.07 -5.79
C ILE A 163 -21.33 -2.33 -4.58
N PRO A 164 -21.39 -3.58 -4.06
CA PRO A 164 -22.17 -3.90 -2.87
C PRO A 164 -21.85 -3.00 -1.69
N LYS A 165 -22.88 -2.53 -0.97
CA LYS A 165 -22.73 -1.50 0.07
C LYS A 165 -21.79 -1.94 1.21
N HIS A 166 -21.91 -3.20 1.66
CA HIS A 166 -21.06 -3.75 2.72
C HIS A 166 -19.58 -3.81 2.34
N LEU A 167 -19.28 -3.85 1.04
CA LEU A 167 -17.91 -3.75 0.54
C LEU A 167 -17.50 -2.27 0.47
N LYS A 168 -18.32 -1.40 -0.12
CA LYS A 168 -17.99 0.03 -0.25
C LYS A 168 -17.61 0.69 1.10
N ASP A 169 -18.28 0.27 2.18
CA ASP A 169 -18.06 0.77 3.53
C ASP A 169 -16.95 0.01 4.29
N LEU A 170 -16.35 -1.01 3.67
CA LEU A 170 -15.29 -1.83 4.29
C LEU A 170 -13.97 -1.04 4.35
N PRO A 171 -13.39 -0.83 5.55
CA PRO A 171 -12.06 -0.25 5.67
C PRO A 171 -11.04 -1.06 4.87
N LYS A 172 -10.09 -0.39 4.22
CA LYS A 172 -9.08 -1.02 3.36
C LYS A 172 -8.28 -2.10 4.09
N GLU A 173 -8.03 -1.89 5.38
CA GLU A 173 -7.30 -2.78 6.27
C GLU A 173 -8.07 -4.08 6.57
N ARG A 174 -9.39 -4.08 6.36
CA ARG A 174 -10.27 -5.24 6.54
C ARG A 174 -10.51 -6.02 5.26
N ILE A 175 -10.07 -5.53 4.10
CA ILE A 175 -10.15 -6.28 2.85
C ILE A 175 -9.31 -7.56 3.01
N PRO A 176 -9.89 -8.76 2.80
CA PRO A 176 -9.16 -10.01 2.97
C PRO A 176 -7.94 -10.09 2.06
N ILE A 177 -6.95 -10.85 2.54
CA ILE A 177 -5.72 -11.12 1.83
C ILE A 177 -5.84 -12.45 1.08
N HIS A 178 -5.29 -12.50 -0.13
CA HIS A 178 -5.28 -13.67 -0.98
C HIS A 178 -4.69 -14.89 -0.27
N PRO A 179 -5.38 -16.05 -0.23
CA PRO A 179 -4.90 -17.25 0.48
C PRO A 179 -3.51 -17.73 0.04
N LYS A 180 -3.21 -17.55 -1.25
CA LYS A 180 -1.90 -17.84 -1.87
C LYS A 180 -0.86 -16.72 -1.74
N LYS A 181 -1.07 -15.70 -0.90
CA LYS A 181 -0.06 -14.65 -0.65
C LYS A 181 1.23 -15.31 -0.16
N GLU A 182 2.36 -14.82 -0.67
CA GLU A 182 3.66 -15.28 -0.22
C GLU A 182 3.93 -14.89 1.24
N LEU A 183 4.26 -15.89 2.06
CA LEU A 183 4.56 -15.74 3.50
C LEU A 183 6.03 -15.39 3.76
N ILE A 184 6.91 -15.64 2.80
CA ILE A 184 8.35 -15.37 2.92
C ILE A 184 8.75 -14.47 1.75
N VAL A 185 8.97 -13.19 2.05
CA VAL A 185 9.32 -12.18 1.05
C VAL A 185 10.82 -12.00 1.03
N LEU A 186 11.45 -12.22 -0.11
CA LEU A 186 12.86 -11.88 -0.36
C LEU A 186 12.92 -10.61 -1.20
N LYS A 187 13.68 -9.61 -0.76
CA LYS A 187 13.95 -8.39 -1.49
C LYS A 187 15.39 -8.35 -1.98
N ASP A 188 15.65 -7.72 -3.12
CA ASP A 188 17.00 -7.44 -3.62
C ASP A 188 17.66 -6.25 -2.89
N LYS A 189 18.81 -5.80 -3.38
CA LYS A 189 19.58 -4.68 -2.78
C LYS A 189 18.87 -3.34 -2.93
N GLU A 190 17.97 -3.24 -3.90
CA GLU A 190 17.14 -2.06 -4.19
C GLU A 190 15.78 -2.13 -3.46
N GLY A 191 15.56 -3.15 -2.62
CA GLY A 191 14.31 -3.34 -1.87
C GLY A 191 13.15 -3.86 -2.72
N ARG A 192 13.39 -4.28 -3.96
CA ARG A 192 12.38 -4.84 -4.85
C ARG A 192 12.20 -6.32 -4.57
N PRO A 193 11.00 -6.89 -4.76
CA PRO A 193 10.79 -8.33 -4.60
C PRO A 193 11.73 -9.13 -5.51
N LYS A 194 12.27 -10.23 -5.00
CA LYS A 194 13.18 -11.15 -5.70
C LYS A 194 12.61 -12.56 -5.62
N ALA A 195 12.55 -13.25 -6.77
CA ALA A 195 12.12 -14.64 -6.83
C ALA A 195 13.19 -15.57 -6.22
N TYR A 196 12.76 -16.71 -5.68
CA TYR A 196 13.64 -17.76 -5.18
C TYR A 196 13.03 -19.15 -5.42
N LEU A 197 13.89 -20.16 -5.52
CA LEU A 197 13.54 -21.55 -5.75
C LEU A 197 13.56 -22.34 -4.43
N GLU A 198 12.40 -22.43 -3.80
CA GLU A 198 12.25 -23.01 -2.46
C GLU A 198 12.67 -24.47 -2.35
N HIS A 199 12.54 -25.27 -3.42
CA HIS A 199 12.91 -26.68 -3.38
C HIS A 199 14.39 -26.91 -3.01
N ARG A 200 15.26 -25.92 -3.28
CA ARG A 200 16.70 -25.94 -2.97
C ARG A 200 17.06 -25.31 -1.61
N LEU A 201 16.06 -24.92 -0.80
CA LEU A 201 16.27 -24.12 0.41
C LEU A 201 15.57 -24.76 1.62
N PRO A 202 16.21 -25.73 2.30
CA PRO A 202 15.65 -26.40 3.47
C PRO A 202 15.26 -25.43 4.60
N GLN A 203 16.07 -24.40 4.88
CA GLN A 203 15.72 -23.40 5.90
C GLN A 203 14.42 -22.65 5.57
N VAL A 204 14.16 -22.37 4.29
CA VAL A 204 12.94 -21.67 3.85
C VAL A 204 11.72 -22.57 4.00
N LYS A 205 11.84 -23.86 3.67
CA LYS A 205 10.76 -24.85 3.91
C LYS A 205 10.42 -24.96 5.39
N ARG A 206 11.43 -24.95 6.28
CA ARG A 206 11.22 -24.97 7.73
C ARG A 206 10.47 -23.71 8.20
N MET A 207 10.97 -22.53 7.83
CA MET A 207 10.31 -21.25 8.17
C MET A 207 8.88 -21.18 7.64
N ARG A 208 8.61 -21.73 6.45
CA ARG A 208 7.26 -21.75 5.89
C ARG A 208 6.33 -22.61 6.73
N ARG A 209 6.75 -23.80 7.16
CA ARG A 209 5.96 -24.67 8.04
C ARG A 209 5.63 -23.98 9.36
N GLU A 210 6.61 -23.32 9.97
CA GLU A 210 6.41 -22.51 11.19
C GLU A 210 5.36 -21.40 10.96
N LEU A 211 5.51 -20.63 9.89
CA LEU A 211 4.57 -19.56 9.54
C LEU A 211 3.16 -20.08 9.28
N ILE A 212 3.01 -21.22 8.60
CA ILE A 212 1.70 -21.84 8.36
C ILE A 212 1.06 -22.26 9.68
N SER A 213 1.82 -22.92 10.57
CA SER A 213 1.33 -23.35 11.88
C SER A 213 0.86 -22.15 12.69
N TYR A 214 1.70 -21.11 12.79
CA TYR A 214 1.39 -19.90 13.53
C TYR A 214 0.19 -19.14 12.95
N ASN A 215 0.13 -18.95 11.63
CA ASN A 215 -0.99 -18.29 10.96
C ASN A 215 -2.29 -19.08 11.04
N THR A 216 -2.23 -20.40 11.20
CA THR A 216 -3.43 -21.23 11.44
C THR A 216 -4.07 -20.84 12.77
N ILE A 217 -3.29 -20.73 13.83
CA ILE A 217 -3.76 -20.30 15.15
C ILE A 217 -4.31 -18.87 15.08
N LEU A 218 -3.56 -17.94 14.47
CA LEU A 218 -4.02 -16.56 14.31
C LEU A 218 -5.38 -16.50 13.59
N LYS A 219 -5.54 -17.24 12.51
CA LYS A 219 -6.80 -17.30 11.76
C LYS A 219 -7.96 -17.82 12.61
N GLN A 220 -7.75 -18.84 13.44
CA GLN A 220 -8.77 -19.38 14.34
C GLN A 220 -9.28 -18.32 15.33
N HIS A 221 -8.44 -17.38 15.72
CA HIS A 221 -8.78 -16.27 16.62
C HIS A 221 -9.14 -14.96 15.88
N GLY A 222 -9.35 -15.01 14.56
CA GLY A 222 -9.71 -13.81 13.78
C GLY A 222 -8.60 -12.76 13.68
N LEU A 223 -7.34 -13.15 13.90
CA LEU A 223 -6.18 -12.28 13.83
C LEU A 223 -5.55 -12.28 12.41
N PRO A 224 -4.98 -11.14 11.97
CA PRO A 224 -4.31 -11.05 10.67
C PRO A 224 -3.08 -11.96 10.60
N PRO A 225 -2.77 -12.54 9.42
CA PRO A 225 -1.62 -13.41 9.25
C PRO A 225 -0.29 -12.62 9.28
N VAL A 226 0.76 -13.25 9.79
CA VAL A 226 2.13 -12.74 9.75
C VAL A 226 2.95 -13.35 8.61
N HIS A 227 4.03 -12.69 8.23
CA HIS A 227 4.97 -13.10 7.20
C HIS A 227 6.40 -12.73 7.60
N ARG A 228 7.41 -13.30 6.94
CA ARG A 228 8.82 -12.90 7.11
C ARG A 228 9.31 -12.09 5.92
N VAL A 229 10.16 -11.09 6.17
CA VAL A 229 10.81 -10.28 5.13
C VAL A 229 12.32 -10.36 5.26
N PHE A 230 12.97 -10.70 4.15
CA PHE A 230 14.42 -10.79 3.97
C PHE A 230 14.88 -9.75 2.94
N ASN A 231 16.09 -9.25 3.10
CA ASN A 231 16.60 -8.10 2.34
C ASN A 231 17.90 -8.43 1.62
N GLN A 232 18.24 -7.63 0.60
CA GLN A 232 19.50 -7.70 -0.14
C GLN A 232 19.80 -9.07 -0.76
N GLY A 233 18.77 -9.88 -0.99
CA GLY A 233 18.88 -11.22 -1.55
C GLY A 233 19.50 -12.26 -0.61
N SER A 234 19.62 -11.96 0.69
CA SER A 234 20.19 -12.85 1.70
C SER A 234 19.16 -13.34 2.71
N TRP A 235 19.28 -14.61 3.10
CA TRP A 235 18.46 -15.23 4.16
C TRP A 235 18.94 -14.90 5.57
N ASP A 236 20.10 -14.25 5.70
CA ASP A 236 20.67 -13.83 6.99
C ASP A 236 20.32 -12.37 7.32
N LEU A 237 19.71 -11.65 6.37
CA LEU A 237 19.37 -10.23 6.50
C LEU A 237 17.86 -10.04 6.66
N GLY A 238 17.39 -10.12 7.90
CA GLY A 238 15.99 -9.89 8.28
C GLY A 238 15.35 -11.12 8.89
N GLY A 239 14.15 -11.47 8.43
CA GLY A 239 13.48 -12.70 8.85
C GLY A 239 12.59 -12.59 10.09
N ARG A 240 12.39 -11.40 10.67
CA ARG A 240 11.38 -11.18 11.73
C ARG A 240 9.97 -11.43 11.20
N PHE A 241 9.03 -11.73 12.09
CA PHE A 241 7.60 -11.72 11.76
C PHE A 241 7.09 -10.29 11.58
N TYR A 242 6.22 -10.10 10.59
CA TYR A 242 5.58 -8.84 10.24
C TYR A 242 4.10 -9.06 9.89
N GLY A 243 3.24 -8.07 10.16
CA GLY A 243 1.86 -8.01 9.64
C GLY A 243 0.76 -8.07 10.70
N GLY A 244 1.10 -8.32 11.97
CA GLY A 244 0.16 -8.24 13.07
C GLY A 244 -0.01 -6.80 13.55
N TRP A 245 -1.25 -6.35 13.78
CA TRP A 245 -1.52 -5.00 14.31
C TRP A 245 -0.85 -4.78 15.68
N TRP A 246 -0.71 -5.84 16.48
CA TRP A 246 -0.08 -5.81 17.81
C TRP A 246 1.39 -5.40 17.75
N GLN A 247 2.06 -5.57 16.62
CA GLN A 247 3.46 -5.18 16.44
C GLN A 247 3.63 -3.66 16.33
N THR A 248 2.58 -2.95 15.90
CA THR A 248 2.55 -1.49 15.76
C THR A 248 1.63 -0.83 16.77
N CYS A 249 1.10 -1.57 17.75
CA CYS A 249 0.23 -1.04 18.79
C CYS A 249 0.96 0.08 19.56
N PRO A 250 0.39 1.29 19.67
CA PRO A 250 0.96 2.39 20.43
C PRO A 250 1.21 2.03 21.89
N LYS A 251 2.29 2.56 22.49
CA LYS A 251 2.68 2.24 23.88
C LYS A 251 1.56 2.51 24.90
N ALA A 252 0.75 3.55 24.69
CA ALA A 252 -0.37 3.87 25.57
C ALA A 252 -1.49 2.82 25.49
N GLU A 253 -1.78 2.33 24.29
CA GLU A 253 -2.83 1.34 24.04
C GLU A 253 -2.44 -0.06 24.52
N ARG A 254 -1.14 -0.42 24.47
CA ARG A 254 -0.71 -1.75 24.96
C ARG A 254 -1.07 -1.98 26.42
N LYS A 255 -1.06 -0.94 27.23
CA LYS A 255 -1.42 -1.00 28.66
C LYS A 255 -2.88 -1.38 28.90
N THR A 256 -3.73 -1.26 27.89
CA THR A 256 -5.15 -1.62 27.99
C THR A 256 -5.42 -3.05 27.53
N ILE A 257 -4.40 -3.80 27.13
CA ILE A 257 -4.54 -5.20 26.70
C ILE A 257 -4.60 -6.10 27.94
N THR A 258 -5.67 -6.87 28.07
CA THR A 258 -5.88 -7.88 29.12
C THR A 258 -5.96 -9.29 28.53
N ILE A 259 -5.70 -10.31 29.35
CA ILE A 259 -5.90 -11.72 29.00
C ILE A 259 -7.23 -12.18 29.61
N GLY A 260 -8.12 -12.70 28.77
CA GLY A 260 -9.47 -13.11 29.17
C GLY A 260 -10.43 -12.96 27.99
N ASP A 261 -11.63 -13.51 28.08
CA ASP A 261 -12.67 -13.23 27.10
C ASP A 261 -13.55 -12.04 27.54
N ARG A 262 -14.38 -11.53 26.62
CA ARG A 262 -15.25 -10.37 26.87
C ARG A 262 -16.37 -10.63 27.89
N THR A 263 -16.54 -11.88 28.30
CA THR A 263 -17.52 -12.33 29.27
C THR A 263 -16.93 -12.52 30.66
N ASP A 264 -15.61 -12.31 30.82
CA ASP A 264 -14.97 -12.34 32.12
C ASP A 264 -15.58 -11.26 33.03
N PRO A 265 -16.27 -11.65 34.12
CA PRO A 265 -16.91 -10.71 35.03
C PRO A 265 -15.92 -9.80 35.76
N ASN A 266 -14.62 -10.15 35.75
CA ASN A 266 -13.55 -9.38 36.37
C ASN A 266 -12.81 -8.46 35.37
N GLY A 267 -13.23 -8.42 34.11
CA GLY A 267 -12.64 -7.54 33.08
C GLY A 267 -11.31 -8.03 32.50
N GLY A 268 -10.94 -9.29 32.72
CA GLY A 268 -9.69 -9.89 32.27
C GLY A 268 -8.50 -9.61 33.19
N GLU A 269 -7.44 -10.38 33.00
CA GLU A 269 -6.19 -10.26 33.76
C GLU A 269 -5.23 -9.25 33.10
N ALA A 270 -4.57 -8.42 33.92
CA ALA A 270 -3.60 -7.46 33.44
C ALA A 270 -2.38 -8.13 32.80
N THR A 271 -1.86 -7.54 31.72
CA THR A 271 -0.67 -8.05 31.04
C THR A 271 0.61 -7.38 31.53
N VAL A 272 1.74 -8.08 31.40
CA VAL A 272 3.08 -7.52 31.58
C VAL A 272 3.86 -7.62 30.27
N GLU A 273 4.52 -6.54 29.86
CA GLU A 273 5.39 -6.51 28.68
C GLU A 273 6.81 -6.93 29.08
N LEU A 274 7.22 -8.14 28.70
CA LEU A 274 8.60 -8.59 28.84
C LEU A 274 9.41 -8.20 27.59
N ASP A 275 10.55 -7.55 27.77
CA ASP A 275 11.47 -7.15 26.69
C ASP A 275 12.92 -7.50 27.03
N TYR A 276 13.71 -7.78 26.00
CA TYR A 276 15.14 -8.04 26.14
C TYR A 276 15.92 -6.73 26.19
N SER A 277 16.43 -6.40 27.38
CA SER A 277 17.32 -5.26 27.55
C SER A 277 18.61 -5.46 26.75
N CYS A 278 19.06 -4.41 26.07
CA CYS A 278 20.34 -4.37 25.36
C CYS A 278 20.58 -5.52 24.36
N LEU A 279 19.52 -6.03 23.71
CA LEU A 279 19.58 -7.22 22.83
C LEU A 279 20.76 -7.21 21.84
N TYR A 280 20.98 -6.12 21.10
CA TYR A 280 22.06 -6.06 20.11
C TYR A 280 23.46 -6.14 20.76
N PRO A 281 23.82 -5.29 21.75
CA PRO A 281 25.05 -5.46 22.52
C PRO A 281 25.22 -6.86 23.10
N THR A 282 24.18 -7.42 23.73
CA THR A 282 24.23 -8.76 24.34
C THR A 282 24.60 -9.82 23.30
N LEU A 283 23.99 -9.78 22.11
CA LEU A 283 24.31 -10.71 21.03
C LEU A 283 25.74 -10.55 20.51
N LEU A 284 26.24 -9.31 20.37
CA LEU A 284 27.62 -9.05 19.92
C LEU A 284 28.66 -9.50 20.96
N TYR A 285 28.38 -9.30 22.25
CA TYR A 285 29.23 -9.80 23.33
C TYR A 285 29.26 -11.32 23.33
N ALA A 286 28.09 -11.97 23.23
CA ALA A 286 27.98 -13.41 23.17
C ALA A 286 28.71 -14.01 21.95
N GLU A 287 28.69 -13.35 20.78
CA GLU A 287 29.47 -13.76 19.61
C GLU A 287 30.99 -13.76 19.86
N LYS A 288 31.47 -12.95 20.81
CA LYS A 288 32.86 -12.92 21.28
C LYS A 288 33.11 -13.81 22.51
N GLY A 289 32.11 -14.58 22.95
CA GLY A 289 32.20 -15.38 24.18
C GLY A 289 32.24 -14.54 25.45
N LEU A 290 31.76 -13.30 25.40
CA LEU A 290 31.73 -12.36 26.53
C LEU A 290 30.30 -12.22 27.06
N GLU A 291 30.20 -11.91 28.35
CA GLU A 291 28.94 -11.58 29.00
C GLU A 291 28.80 -10.06 29.15
N LEU A 292 27.61 -9.53 28.82
CA LEU A 292 27.30 -8.12 29.05
C LEU A 292 26.85 -7.93 30.50
N SER A 293 27.73 -7.37 31.34
CA SER A 293 27.51 -7.24 32.79
C SER A 293 26.76 -5.98 33.22
N LYS A 294 26.62 -4.99 32.34
CA LYS A 294 25.99 -3.68 32.62
C LYS A 294 25.18 -3.19 31.43
N ASP A 295 24.41 -2.13 31.62
CA ASP A 295 23.70 -1.50 30.50
C ASP A 295 24.70 -0.93 29.48
N ALA A 296 24.75 -1.52 28.29
CA ALA A 296 25.65 -1.12 27.21
C ALA A 296 25.43 0.31 26.70
N TYR A 297 24.30 0.93 27.01
CA TYR A 297 23.98 2.30 26.59
C TYR A 297 24.23 3.33 27.69
N ASP A 298 24.64 2.91 28.89
CA ASP A 298 25.05 3.81 29.97
C ASP A 298 26.49 4.27 29.74
N ILE A 299 26.65 5.29 28.89
CA ILE A 299 27.94 5.85 28.49
C ILE A 299 28.08 7.22 29.15
N LEU A 300 29.14 7.39 29.96
CA LEU A 300 29.41 8.64 30.66
C LEU A 300 29.46 9.83 29.67
N GLY A 301 28.71 10.88 29.99
CA GLY A 301 28.63 12.10 29.17
C GLY A 301 27.57 12.07 28.07
N PHE A 302 26.79 10.98 27.93
CA PHE A 302 25.73 10.88 26.93
C PHE A 302 24.40 10.40 27.53
N PRO A 303 23.27 11.01 27.15
CA PRO A 303 21.96 10.45 27.45
C PRO A 303 21.80 9.05 26.84
N ARG A 304 21.31 8.10 27.64
CA ARG A 304 21.19 6.69 27.25
C ARG A 304 20.43 6.46 25.93
N ASN A 305 19.37 7.23 25.71
CA ASN A 305 18.55 7.19 24.48
C ASN A 305 19.35 7.62 23.24
N GLU A 306 20.25 8.59 23.37
CA GLU A 306 21.14 9.03 22.28
C GLU A 306 22.24 8.00 22.03
N ALA A 307 22.87 7.48 23.09
CA ALA A 307 23.85 6.39 22.99
C ALA A 307 23.24 5.17 22.28
N LYS A 308 22.01 4.79 22.64
CA LYS A 308 21.26 3.71 21.98
C LYS A 308 21.00 4.01 20.50
N LYS A 309 20.55 5.22 20.15
CA LYS A 309 20.33 5.62 18.75
C LYS A 309 21.63 5.56 17.95
N ALA A 310 22.71 6.14 18.49
CA ALA A 310 24.04 6.13 17.88
C ALA A 310 24.54 4.71 17.63
N PHE A 311 24.41 3.83 18.62
CA PHE A 311 24.79 2.42 18.50
C PHE A 311 24.00 1.70 17.41
N VAL A 312 22.67 1.81 17.38
CA VAL A 312 21.83 1.15 16.37
C VAL A 312 22.17 1.64 14.96
N VAL A 313 22.43 2.94 14.80
CA VAL A 313 22.90 3.49 13.52
C VAL A 313 24.26 2.94 13.15
N ALA A 314 25.21 2.87 14.09
CA ALA A 314 26.56 2.34 13.84
C ALA A 314 26.51 0.87 13.38
N VAL A 315 25.71 0.03 14.03
CA VAL A 315 25.53 -1.38 13.66
C VAL A 315 24.89 -1.54 12.28
N GLY A 316 23.96 -0.64 11.90
CA GLY A 316 23.27 -0.70 10.61
C GLY A 316 23.99 0.01 9.46
N ALA A 317 24.98 0.87 9.75
CA ALA A 317 25.63 1.71 8.75
C ALA A 317 26.63 0.91 7.91
N LYS A 318 26.53 1.04 6.58
CA LYS A 318 27.50 0.43 5.64
C LYS A 318 28.89 1.06 5.73
N THR A 319 28.96 2.33 6.10
CA THR A 319 30.22 3.08 6.24
C THR A 319 30.11 4.07 7.41
N PRO A 320 31.25 4.43 8.04
CA PRO A 320 31.27 5.45 9.09
C PRO A 320 30.70 6.80 8.64
N LYS A 321 30.99 7.22 7.39
CA LYS A 321 30.44 8.46 6.81
C LYS A 321 28.92 8.41 6.70
N GLY A 322 28.37 7.28 6.25
CA GLY A 322 26.91 7.09 6.16
C GLY A 322 26.23 7.10 7.52
N GLY A 323 26.85 6.48 8.53
CA GLY A 323 26.35 6.52 9.91
C GLY A 323 26.32 7.94 10.48
N LYS A 324 27.40 8.72 10.30
CA LYS A 324 27.45 10.12 10.70
C LYS A 324 26.37 10.96 10.01
N GLN A 325 26.14 10.76 8.72
CA GLN A 325 25.08 11.46 7.99
C GLN A 325 23.69 11.10 8.52
N ALA A 326 23.43 9.82 8.81
CA ALA A 326 22.16 9.36 9.34
C ALA A 326 21.85 9.95 10.73
N LEU A 327 22.86 10.08 11.60
CA LEU A 327 22.69 10.72 12.90
C LEU A 327 22.35 12.21 12.77
N ARG A 328 22.99 12.92 11.84
CA ARG A 328 22.70 14.35 11.58
C ARG A 328 21.27 14.59 11.07
N CYS A 329 20.69 13.64 10.34
CA CYS A 329 19.31 13.75 9.85
C CYS A 329 18.27 13.28 10.86
N ALA A 330 18.68 12.74 12.02
CA ALA A 330 17.79 12.16 13.02
C ALA A 330 17.48 13.13 14.19
N ASP A 331 17.83 14.42 14.03
CA ASP A 331 17.70 15.49 15.03
C ASP A 331 18.20 15.06 16.42
N LEU A 332 19.50 14.78 16.51
CA LEU A 332 20.25 14.63 17.75
C LEU A 332 20.96 15.93 18.10
#